data_AF-A0A5J4Q9U3-F1
#
_entry.id   AF-A0A5J4Q9U3-F1
#
_cell.length_a   1.000
_cell.length_b   1.000
_cell.length_c   1.000
_cell.angle_alpha   90.00
_cell.angle_beta   90.00
_cell.angle_gamma   90.00
#
_symmetry.space_group_name_H-M   'P 1'
#
loop_
_entity.id
_entity.type
_entity.pdbx_description
1 polymer ?
#
loop_
_entity_poly.entity_id
_entity_poly.type
_entity_poly.pdbx_seq_one_letter_code
_entity_poly.pdbx_strand_id
1 'polypeptide(L)'
;MYSFVSLNNKESTLKVVIIKYNAGNICSVDYALKRLGVEAEITADKETLLSADKVIFPGVGEAGTTMDYLRNTGLNEWIKNLRQPVLGICLGMQLLCRYSEEGDTNCL
;
A
#
# COMPACT_ATOMS: atom_id res chain seq x y z
N MET A 1 10.63 -42.37 25.16
CA MET A 1 9.57 -42.21 24.15
C MET A 1 8.78 -40.97 24.50
N TYR A 2 9.12 -39.82 23.91
CA TYR A 2 8.22 -38.71 23.54
C TYR A 2 9.05 -37.82 22.61
N SER A 3 8.83 -38.01 21.31
CA SER A 3 9.40 -37.16 20.27
C SER A 3 8.61 -35.85 20.27
N PHE A 4 9.28 -34.73 20.55
CA PHE A 4 8.76 -33.41 20.24
C PHE A 4 8.74 -33.27 18.72
N VAL A 5 7.60 -33.57 18.12
CA VAL A 5 7.32 -33.20 16.74
C VAL A 5 7.18 -31.67 16.72
N SER A 6 8.19 -30.98 16.19
CA SER A 6 8.04 -29.58 15.77
C SER A 6 6.95 -29.54 14.72
N LEU A 7 5.76 -29.10 15.13
CA LEU A 7 4.72 -28.66 14.21
C LEU A 7 5.27 -27.40 13.52
N ASN A 8 5.82 -27.59 12.32
CA ASN A 8 5.99 -26.51 11.35
C ASN A 8 4.59 -26.03 10.95
N ASN A 9 3.93 -25.26 11.82
CA ASN A 9 2.87 -24.36 11.39
C ASN A 9 3.55 -23.31 10.53
N LYS A 10 3.58 -23.57 9.22
CA LYS A 10 3.78 -22.53 8.23
C LYS A 10 2.50 -21.69 8.26
N GLU A 11 2.36 -20.85 9.27
CA GLU A 11 1.44 -19.72 9.23
C GLU A 11 1.75 -19.02 7.92
N SER A 12 0.78 -18.99 7.00
CA SER A 12 0.94 -18.27 5.75
C SER A 12 1.13 -16.81 6.11
N THR A 13 2.38 -16.35 6.14
CA THR A 13 2.73 -14.97 6.46
C THR A 13 2.07 -14.11 5.40
N LEU A 14 1.04 -13.36 5.82
CA LEU A 14 0.29 -12.47 4.93
C LEU A 14 1.25 -11.49 4.27
N LYS A 15 1.27 -11.45 2.94
CA LYS A 15 2.10 -10.52 2.18
C LYS A 15 1.45 -9.12 2.19
N VAL A 16 1.93 -8.26 3.07
CA VAL A 16 1.53 -6.85 3.13
C VAL A 16 2.49 -6.02 2.30
N VAL A 17 1.95 -5.16 1.43
CA VAL A 17 2.73 -4.25 0.59
C VAL A 17 2.38 -2.80 0.91
N ILE A 18 3.38 -1.95 1.04
CA ILE A 18 3.23 -0.49 1.09
C ILE A 18 3.57 0.07 -0.29
N ILE A 19 2.64 0.80 -0.91
CA ILE A 19 2.88 1.46 -2.20
C ILE A 19 3.96 2.52 -2.03
N LYS A 20 5.06 2.38 -2.76
CA LYS A 20 6.14 3.36 -2.86
C LYS A 20 5.87 4.30 -4.02
N TYR A 21 5.81 5.59 -3.75
CA TYR A 21 5.72 6.63 -4.77
C TYR A 21 6.37 7.92 -4.25
N ASN A 22 6.23 9.04 -4.97
CA ASN A 22 6.89 10.31 -4.62
C ASN A 22 6.36 10.98 -3.34
N ALA A 23 5.39 10.39 -2.65
CA ALA A 23 4.85 10.92 -1.41
C ALA A 23 4.53 9.81 -0.41
N GLY A 24 4.29 10.23 0.84
CA GLY A 24 3.90 9.36 1.94
C GLY A 24 4.93 9.27 3.06
N ASN A 25 4.44 9.11 4.28
CA ASN A 25 5.26 8.86 5.46
C ASN A 25 5.58 7.36 5.58
N ILE A 26 6.23 6.80 4.55
CA ILE A 26 6.47 5.35 4.40
C ILE A 26 7.18 4.77 5.62
N CYS A 27 8.23 5.44 6.12
CA CYS A 27 9.00 4.96 7.27
C CYS A 27 8.13 4.83 8.53
N SER A 28 7.23 5.79 8.79
CA SER A 28 6.36 5.70 9.98
C SER A 28 5.34 4.56 9.86
N VAL A 29 4.82 4.31 8.65
CA VAL A 29 3.92 3.19 8.40
C VAL A 29 4.66 1.87 8.56
N ASP A 30 5.85 1.72 7.97
CA ASP A 30 6.71 0.54 8.11
C ASP A 30 7.04 0.26 9.59
N TYR A 31 7.46 1.27 10.35
CA TYR A 31 7.71 1.11 11.79
C TYR A 31 6.45 0.74 12.58
N ALA A 32 5.29 1.29 12.22
CA ALA A 32 4.03 0.91 12.87
C ALA A 32 3.69 -0.57 12.62
N LEU A 33 3.88 -1.06 11.40
CA LEU A 33 3.67 -2.47 11.05
C LEU A 33 4.67 -3.39 11.79
N LYS A 34 5.95 -3.00 11.85
CA LYS A 34 6.97 -3.76 12.59
C LYS A 34 6.65 -3.86 14.08
N ARG A 35 6.14 -2.80 14.69
CA ARG A 35 5.66 -2.83 16.09
C ARG A 35 4.48 -3.77 16.31
N LEU A 36 3.70 -4.05 15.27
CA LEU A 36 2.62 -5.03 15.27
C LEU A 36 3.09 -6.44 14.86
N GLY A 37 4.40 -6.64 14.65
CA GLY A 37 4.96 -7.92 14.21
C GLY A 37 4.71 -8.24 12.73
N VAL A 38 4.39 -7.24 11.91
CA VAL A 38 4.14 -7.40 10.48
C VAL A 38 5.31 -6.84 9.69
N GLU A 39 5.92 -7.68 8.87
CA GLU A 39 6.91 -7.25 7.86
C GLU A 39 6.17 -6.90 6.57
N ALA A 40 6.41 -5.69 6.05
CA ALA A 40 5.81 -5.22 4.81
C ALA A 40 6.86 -4.97 3.74
N GLU A 41 6.53 -5.32 2.49
CA GLU A 41 7.36 -5.01 1.34
C GLU A 41 7.00 -3.61 0.81
N ILE A 42 8.00 -2.75 0.62
CA ILE A 42 7.81 -1.38 0.12
C ILE A 42 8.18 -1.36 -1.36
N THR A 43 7.22 -1.14 -2.25
CA THR A 43 7.49 -1.22 -3.70
C THR A 43 6.55 -0.37 -4.55
N ALA A 44 7.01 -0.04 -5.76
CA ALA A 44 6.20 0.51 -6.85
C ALA A 44 5.99 -0.53 -7.96
N ASP A 45 6.52 -1.74 -7.81
CA ASP A 45 6.45 -2.79 -8.82
C ASP A 45 5.05 -3.36 -8.94
N LYS A 46 4.59 -3.47 -10.18
CA LYS A 46 3.25 -3.93 -10.53
C LYS A 46 3.01 -5.38 -10.09
N GLU A 47 3.96 -6.27 -10.34
CA GLU A 47 3.76 -7.71 -10.07
C GLU A 47 3.71 -7.98 -8.56
N THR A 48 4.57 -7.30 -7.79
CA THR A 48 4.52 -7.34 -6.33
C THR A 48 3.21 -6.76 -5.79
N LEU A 49 2.72 -5.64 -6.33
CA LEU A 49 1.46 -5.03 -5.89
C LEU A 49 0.26 -5.94 -6.16
N LEU A 50 0.19 -6.56 -7.34
CA LEU A 50 -0.92 -7.45 -7.71
C LEU A 50 -0.91 -8.78 -6.95
N SER A 51 0.27 -9.24 -6.50
CA SER A 51 0.43 -10.48 -5.72
C SER A 51 0.29 -10.30 -4.21
N ALA A 52 0.03 -9.08 -3.72
CA ALA A 52 -0.10 -8.80 -2.30
C ALA A 52 -1.43 -9.30 -1.72
N ASP A 53 -1.41 -9.81 -0.49
CA ASP A 53 -2.64 -10.15 0.25
C ASP A 53 -3.37 -8.89 0.74
N LYS A 54 -2.60 -7.82 1.03
CA LYS A 54 -3.10 -6.52 1.49
C LYS A 54 -2.18 -5.41 1.00
N VAL A 55 -2.77 -4.26 0.64
CA VAL A 55 -2.01 -3.10 0.20
C VAL A 55 -2.29 -1.91 1.11
N ILE A 56 -1.24 -1.19 1.46
CA ILE A 56 -1.32 0.09 2.16
C ILE A 56 -0.89 1.18 1.18
N PHE A 57 -1.77 2.13 0.97
CA PHE A 57 -1.54 3.31 0.15
C PHE A 57 -1.39 4.52 1.08
N PRO A 58 -0.16 4.80 1.57
CA PRO A 58 0.08 5.98 2.40
C PRO A 58 0.07 7.24 1.55
N GLY A 59 0.00 8.42 2.16
CA GLY A 59 0.24 9.66 1.43
C GLY A 59 0.36 10.88 2.32
N VAL A 60 1.16 11.86 1.87
CA VAL A 60 1.25 13.22 2.42
C VAL A 60 1.37 14.21 1.25
N GLY A 61 0.93 15.45 1.43
CA GLY A 61 0.99 16.47 0.38
C GLY A 61 -0.37 16.75 -0.24
N GLU A 62 -0.35 17.27 -1.46
CA GLU A 62 -1.49 17.87 -2.17
C GLU A 62 -2.02 16.91 -3.25
N ALA A 63 -3.34 16.82 -3.39
CA ALA A 63 -3.98 15.79 -4.22
C ALA A 63 -3.77 15.98 -5.72
N GLY A 64 -3.87 17.19 -6.26
CA GLY A 64 -3.62 17.51 -7.66
C GLY A 64 -2.23 17.11 -8.12
N THR A 65 -1.20 17.65 -7.45
CA THR A 65 0.22 17.33 -7.75
C THR A 65 0.50 15.83 -7.66
N THR A 66 -0.10 15.15 -6.68
CA THR A 66 0.09 13.71 -6.51
C THR A 66 -0.60 12.90 -7.61
N MET A 67 -1.84 13.25 -7.96
CA MET A 67 -2.55 12.58 -9.06
C MET A 67 -1.84 12.77 -10.39
N ASP A 68 -1.24 13.93 -10.64
CA ASP A 68 -0.41 14.15 -11.83
C ASP A 68 0.80 13.21 -11.86
N TYR A 69 1.49 13.04 -10.74
CA TYR A 69 2.57 12.07 -10.64
C TYR A 69 2.09 10.64 -10.90
N LEU A 70 0.97 10.23 -10.29
CA LEU A 70 0.43 8.88 -10.45
C LEU A 70 0.01 8.60 -11.89
N ARG A 71 -0.56 9.59 -12.59
CA ARG A 71 -0.89 9.51 -14.02
C ARG A 71 0.37 9.42 -14.88
N ASN A 72 1.35 10.28 -14.63
CA ASN A 72 2.60 10.32 -15.40
C ASN A 72 3.45 9.05 -15.25
N THR A 73 3.36 8.37 -14.11
CA THR A 73 4.05 7.09 -13.85
C THR A 73 3.23 5.87 -14.27
N GLY A 74 1.96 6.05 -14.66
CA GLY A 74 1.01 4.96 -14.92
C GLY A 74 0.62 4.16 -13.66
N LEU A 75 1.04 4.60 -12.47
CA LEU A 75 0.74 3.92 -11.21
C LEU A 75 -0.76 3.99 -10.89
N ASN A 76 -1.44 5.06 -11.31
CA ASN A 76 -2.88 5.24 -11.16
C ASN A 76 -3.68 4.05 -11.74
N GLU A 77 -3.30 3.56 -12.92
CA GLU A 77 -4.00 2.45 -13.57
C GLU A 77 -3.88 1.15 -12.77
N TRP A 78 -2.72 0.91 -12.17
CA TRP A 78 -2.51 -0.31 -11.39
C TRP A 78 -3.23 -0.25 -10.05
N ILE A 79 -3.23 0.90 -9.38
CA ILE A 79 -3.93 1.07 -8.09
C ILE A 79 -5.44 0.83 -8.26
N LYS A 80 -6.05 1.33 -9.34
CA LYS A 80 -7.47 1.09 -9.66
C LYS A 80 -7.81 -0.39 -9.91
N ASN A 81 -6.82 -1.17 -10.36
CA ASN A 81 -6.99 -2.57 -10.69
C ASN A 81 -6.70 -3.54 -9.53
N LEU A 82 -6.29 -3.03 -8.35
CA LEU A 82 -6.11 -3.86 -7.15
C LEU A 82 -7.46 -4.46 -6.73
N ARG A 83 -7.44 -5.73 -6.32
CA ARG A 83 -8.64 -6.49 -5.91
C ARG A 83 -8.62 -6.90 -4.44
N GLN A 84 -7.43 -7.02 -3.89
CA GLN A 84 -7.16 -7.22 -2.48
C GLN A 84 -7.55 -5.97 -1.67
N PRO A 85 -7.77 -6.10 -0.35
CA PRO A 85 -8.06 -4.96 0.52
C PRO A 85 -6.95 -3.90 0.45
N VAL A 86 -7.36 -2.65 0.24
CA VAL A 86 -6.49 -1.48 0.20
C VAL A 86 -6.82 -0.56 1.39
N LEU A 87 -5.80 -0.21 2.18
CA LEU A 87 -5.89 0.79 3.24
C LEU A 87 -5.24 2.09 2.76
N GLY A 88 -6.05 3.11 2.47
CA GLY A 88 -5.58 4.47 2.24
C GLY A 88 -5.29 5.18 3.56
N ILE A 89 -4.16 5.88 3.67
CA ILE A 89 -3.79 6.67 4.86
C ILE A 89 -3.57 8.13 4.46
N CYS A 90 -4.28 9.06 5.12
CA CYS A 90 -4.24 10.50 4.87
C CYS A 90 -4.50 10.80 3.40
N LEU A 91 -3.54 11.36 2.66
CA LEU A 91 -3.71 11.65 1.25
C LEU A 91 -4.06 10.40 0.43
N GLY A 92 -3.49 9.24 0.78
CA GLY A 92 -3.82 7.99 0.07
C GLY A 92 -5.30 7.60 0.22
N MET A 93 -5.97 7.96 1.33
CA MET A 93 -7.42 7.78 1.47
C MET A 93 -8.19 8.76 0.57
N GLN A 94 -7.78 10.03 0.55
CA GLN A 94 -8.40 11.07 -0.28
C GLN A 94 -8.33 10.73 -1.77
N LEU A 95 -7.20 10.19 -2.23
CA LEU A 95 -7.02 9.80 -3.63
C LEU A 95 -7.81 8.56 -4.05
N LEU A 96 -8.37 7.79 -3.11
CA LEU A 96 -9.29 6.67 -3.40
C LEU A 96 -10.75 7.13 -3.58
N CYS A 97 -11.05 8.41 -3.36
CA CYS A 97 -12.33 9.00 -3.72
C CYS A 97 -12.41 9.28 -5.23
N ARG A 98 -13.56 9.78 -5.70
CA ARG A 98 -13.73 10.13 -7.12
C ARG A 98 -13.04 11.44 -7.52
N TYR A 99 -13.02 12.40 -6.61
CA TYR A 99 -12.57 13.77 -6.88
C TYR A 99 -12.10 14.43 -5.58
N SER A 100 -11.17 15.38 -5.72
CA SER A 100 -10.65 16.21 -4.64
C SER A 100 -10.71 17.68 -5.04
N GLU A 101 -11.30 18.52 -4.18
CA GLU A 101 -11.27 19.99 -4.33
C GLU A 101 -9.85 20.54 -4.16
N GLU A 102 -9.05 19.90 -3.32
CA GLU A 102 -7.62 20.20 -3.22
C GLU A 102 -6.94 19.83 -4.54
N GLY A 103 -6.46 20.85 -5.25
CA GLY A 103 -5.85 20.70 -6.57
C GLY A 103 -6.82 20.48 -7.73
N ASP A 104 -8.14 20.60 -7.50
CA ASP A 104 -9.20 20.44 -8.51
C ASP A 104 -8.96 19.23 -9.44
N THR A 105 -8.94 18.02 -8.87
CA THR A 105 -8.48 16.84 -9.61
C THR A 105 -9.40 15.64 -9.48
N ASN A 106 -9.55 14.92 -10.59
CA ASN A 106 -10.14 13.58 -10.58
C ASN A 106 -9.13 12.61 -9.97
N CYS A 107 -9.62 11.82 -9.01
CA CYS A 107 -8.85 10.86 -8.24
C CYS A 107 -8.92 9.45 -8.87
N LEU A 108 -8.65 8.40 -8.09
CA LEU A 108 -8.56 7.02 -8.57
C LEU A 108 -9.94 6.39 -8.83
#